data_AF-A0A2T6FPF0-F1
#
_entry.id   AF-A0A2T6FPF0-F1
#
_cell.length_a   1.000
_cell.length_b   1.000
_cell.length_c   1.000
_cell.angle_alpha   90.00
_cell.angle_beta   90.00
_cell.angle_gamma   90.00
#
_symmetry.space_group_name_H-M   'P 1'
#
loop_
_entity.id
_entity.type
_entity.pdbx_description
1 polymer ?
#
loop_
_entity_poly.entity_id
_entity_poly.type
_entity_poly.pdbx_seq_one_letter_code
_entity_poly.pdbx_strand_id
1 'polypeptide(L)'
;MDEFPFDPQLLKDLVTTPMPYGKYAGHVIADIPEHYLVWMAREGFPKGKLGNLLGLMYEIRLNGLEGLLKPLKENPRRFQGDKNLN
;
A
#
# COMPACT_ATOMS: atom_id res chain seq x y z
N MET A 1 -0.32 24.02 4.70
CA MET A 1 0.43 22.94 4.06
C MET A 1 0.50 21.85 5.10
N ASP A 2 -0.48 20.95 5.12
CA ASP A 2 -0.47 19.87 6.11
C ASP A 2 0.63 18.89 5.71
N GLU A 3 1.64 18.80 6.56
CA GLU A 3 2.67 17.77 6.58
C GLU A 3 2.02 16.44 6.24
N PHE A 4 2.57 15.69 5.28
CA PHE A 4 2.18 14.30 5.06
C PHE A 4 2.25 13.58 6.41
N PRO A 5 1.12 13.30 7.08
CA PRO A 5 1.19 12.51 8.29
C PRO A 5 1.44 11.11 7.77
N PHE A 6 2.69 10.66 7.86
CA PHE A 6 3.03 9.27 7.60
C PHE A 6 2.20 8.44 8.58
N ASP A 7 1.05 7.95 8.11
CA ASP A 7 0.18 7.07 8.87
C ASP A 7 0.69 5.63 8.68
N PRO A 8 1.24 4.98 9.73
CA PRO A 8 1.70 3.61 9.64
C PRO A 8 0.60 2.63 9.20
N GLN A 9 -0.68 3.02 9.32
CA GLN A 9 -1.80 2.25 8.80
C GLN A 9 -1.75 2.08 7.29
N LEU A 10 -1.17 3.02 6.53
CA LEU A 10 -1.03 2.90 5.08
C LEU A 10 -0.19 1.69 4.68
N LEU A 11 0.89 1.38 5.42
CA LEU A 11 1.71 0.19 5.13
C LEU A 11 0.95 -1.11 5.35
N LYS A 12 0.06 -1.15 6.34
CA LYS A 12 -0.83 -2.30 6.57
C LYS A 12 -1.89 -2.39 5.47
N ASP A 13 -2.42 -1.25 5.07
CA ASP A 13 -3.43 -1.17 4.02
C ASP A 13 -2.84 -1.64 2.68
N LEU A 14 -1.56 -1.38 2.38
CA LEU A 14 -0.87 -1.93 1.21
C LEU A 14 -0.96 -3.46 1.13
N VAL A 15 -0.83 -4.16 2.26
CA VAL A 15 -0.79 -5.64 2.31
C VAL A 15 -2.15 -6.29 2.58
N THR A 16 -3.22 -5.49 2.72
CA THR A 16 -4.57 -5.99 3.03
C THR A 16 -5.65 -5.48 2.09
N THR A 17 -5.42 -4.35 1.42
CA THR A 17 -6.41 -3.73 0.53
C THR A 17 -6.34 -4.38 -0.85
N PRO A 18 -7.42 -5.01 -1.33
CA PRO A 18 -7.50 -5.49 -2.70
C PRO A 18 -7.72 -4.33 -3.67
N MET A 19 -7.15 -4.44 -4.86
CA MET A 19 -7.39 -3.54 -5.96
C MET A 19 -8.85 -3.66 -6.41
N PRO A 20 -9.62 -2.56 -6.46
CA PRO A 20 -11.06 -2.64 -6.74
C PRO A 20 -11.41 -2.84 -8.22
N TYR A 21 -10.47 -2.60 -9.14
CA TYR A 21 -10.72 -2.65 -10.59
C TYR A 21 -9.45 -2.90 -11.41
N GLY A 22 -9.63 -3.01 -12.73
CA GLY A 22 -8.55 -3.13 -13.70
C GLY A 22 -8.00 -4.56 -13.81
N LYS A 23 -6.84 -4.70 -14.47
CA LYS A 23 -6.21 -6.00 -14.77
C LYS A 23 -5.94 -6.84 -13.52
N TYR A 24 -5.63 -6.18 -12.41
CA TYR A 24 -5.28 -6.82 -11.15
C TYR A 24 -6.40 -6.68 -10.10
N ALA A 25 -7.66 -6.51 -10.52
CA ALA A 25 -8.79 -6.50 -9.60
C ALA A 25 -8.76 -7.73 -8.67
N GLY A 26 -9.05 -7.53 -7.39
CA GLY A 26 -8.99 -8.55 -6.35
C GLY A 26 -7.59 -8.87 -5.81
N HIS A 27 -6.51 -8.44 -6.49
CA HIS A 27 -5.16 -8.61 -5.97
C HIS A 27 -4.85 -7.54 -4.92
N VAL A 28 -4.12 -7.90 -3.88
CA VAL A 28 -3.65 -6.96 -2.87
C VAL A 28 -2.70 -5.93 -3.50
N ILE A 29 -2.77 -4.67 -3.07
CA ILE A 29 -1.95 -3.57 -3.62
C ILE A 29 -0.45 -3.90 -3.59
N ALA A 30 0.03 -4.53 -2.51
CA ALA A 30 1.42 -4.96 -2.38
C ALA A 30 1.88 -6.04 -3.38
N ASP A 31 0.95 -6.68 -4.09
CA ASP A 31 1.23 -7.71 -5.10
C ASP A 31 1.13 -7.16 -6.53
N ILE A 32 0.72 -5.89 -6.69
CA ILE A 32 0.64 -5.23 -7.99
C ILE A 32 2.05 -5.07 -8.57
N PRO A 33 2.32 -5.54 -9.80
CA PRO A 33 3.65 -5.43 -10.41
C PRO A 33 4.07 -4.00 -10.72
N GLU A 34 5.37 -3.74 -10.63
CA GLU A 34 5.98 -2.41 -10.86
C GLU A 34 5.59 -1.80 -12.21
N HIS A 35 5.68 -2.57 -13.30
CA HIS A 35 5.34 -2.08 -14.64
C HIS A 35 3.90 -1.51 -14.72
N TYR A 36 2.97 -2.07 -13.94
CA TYR A 36 1.59 -1.59 -13.91
C TYR A 36 1.45 -0.32 -13.07
N LEU A 37 2.21 -0.20 -11.98
CA LEU A 37 2.29 1.03 -11.18
C LEU A 37 2.94 2.17 -11.98
N VAL A 38 4.01 1.90 -12.73
CA VAL A 38 4.66 2.87 -13.64
C VAL A 38 3.68 3.36 -14.70
N TRP A 39 2.93 2.44 -15.31
CA TRP A 39 1.89 2.81 -16.27
C TRP A 39 0.80 3.68 -15.63
N MET A 40 0.28 3.30 -14.46
CA MET A 40 -0.71 4.11 -13.75
C MET A 40 -0.17 5.47 -13.31
N ALA A 41 1.11 5.55 -12.91
CA ALA A 41 1.74 6.82 -12.54
C ALA A 41 1.79 7.81 -13.71
N ARG A 42 1.94 7.31 -14.95
CA ARG A 42 1.88 8.13 -16.18
C ARG A 42 0.47 8.65 -16.47
N GLU A 43 -0.55 7.84 -16.24
CA GLU A 43 -1.96 8.22 -16.40
C GLU A 43 -2.47 9.09 -15.23
N GLY A 44 -1.85 8.95 -14.06
CA GLY A 44 -2.24 9.55 -12.80
C GLY A 44 -3.02 8.59 -11.90
N PHE A 45 -2.71 8.62 -10.60
CA PHE A 45 -3.45 7.85 -9.61
C PHE A 45 -4.81 8.48 -9.28
N PRO A 46 -5.84 7.66 -8.97
CA PRO A 46 -7.15 8.17 -8.56
C PRO A 46 -7.04 9.02 -7.29
N LYS A 47 -7.97 9.95 -7.07
CA LYS A 47 -7.97 10.73 -5.81
C LYS A 47 -8.38 9.85 -4.61
N GLY A 48 -7.95 10.28 -3.42
CA GLY A 48 -8.34 9.66 -2.15
C GLY A 48 -7.45 8.47 -1.75
N LYS A 49 -7.96 7.66 -0.82
CA LYS A 49 -7.16 6.61 -0.15
C LYS A 49 -6.50 5.64 -1.12
N LEU A 50 -7.21 5.18 -2.15
CA LEU A 50 -6.67 4.24 -3.13
C LEU A 50 -5.46 4.83 -3.87
N GLY A 51 -5.53 6.08 -4.32
CA GLY A 51 -4.41 6.72 -5.00
C GLY A 51 -3.22 6.92 -4.09
N ASN A 52 -3.46 7.27 -2.82
CA ASN A 52 -2.40 7.39 -1.83
C ASN A 52 -1.68 6.04 -1.64
N LEU A 53 -2.41 4.93 -1.59
CA LEU A 53 -1.83 3.58 -1.49
C LEU A 53 -1.06 3.19 -2.76
N LEU A 54 -1.61 3.47 -3.94
CA LEU A 54 -0.93 3.16 -5.21
C LEU A 54 0.33 4.00 -5.40
N GLY A 55 0.29 5.28 -5.05
CA GLY A 55 1.45 6.17 -5.05
C GLY A 55 2.52 5.71 -4.05
N LEU A 56 2.12 5.36 -2.83
CA LEU A 56 3.05 4.82 -1.84
C LEU A 56 3.70 3.51 -2.32
N MET A 57 2.90 2.60 -2.90
CA MET A 57 3.43 1.34 -3.43
C MET A 57 4.41 1.59 -4.59
N TYR A 58 4.10 2.55 -5.46
CA TYR A 58 4.97 2.95 -6.55
C TYR A 58 6.34 3.45 -6.02
N GLU A 59 6.34 4.36 -5.05
CA GLU A 59 7.58 4.86 -4.43
C GLU A 59 8.38 3.74 -3.74
N ILE A 60 7.70 2.83 -3.04
CA ILE A 60 8.35 1.68 -2.40
C ILE A 60 9.07 0.82 -3.43
N ARG A 61 8.42 0.49 -4.56
CA ARG A 61 9.06 -0.34 -5.61
C ARG A 61 10.17 0.39 -6.32
N LEU A 62 9.95 1.65 -6.69
CA LEU A 62 10.94 2.45 -7.42
C LEU A 62 12.28 2.55 -6.66
N ASN A 63 12.22 2.53 -5.32
CA ASN A 63 13.38 2.59 -4.44
C ASN A 63 13.86 1.22 -3.93
N GLY A 64 13.25 0.10 -4.36
CA GLY A 64 13.62 -1.25 -3.93
C GLY A 64 13.33 -1.56 -2.45
N LEU A 65 12.31 -0.92 -1.87
CA LEU A 65 11.97 -0.99 -0.45
C LEU A 65 10.91 -2.05 -0.12
N GLU A 66 10.59 -2.97 -1.02
CA GLU A 66 9.53 -3.97 -0.80
C GLU A 66 9.80 -4.91 0.38
N GLY A 67 11.08 -5.06 0.75
CA GLY A 67 11.50 -5.78 1.95
C GLY A 67 10.81 -5.27 3.23
N LEU A 68 10.44 -3.99 3.29
CA LEU A 68 9.71 -3.40 4.42
C LEU A 68 8.32 -4.02 4.64
N LEU A 69 7.71 -4.57 3.59
CA LEU A 69 6.36 -5.15 3.66
C LEU A 69 6.36 -6.62 4.10
N LYS A 70 7.49 -7.32 4.02
CA LYS A 70 7.61 -8.74 4.42
C LYS A 70 7.08 -9.03 5.83
N PRO A 71 7.50 -8.32 6.89
CA PRO A 71 7.00 -8.59 8.24
C PRO A 71 5.49 -8.36 8.39
N LEU A 72 4.91 -7.47 7.58
CA LEU A 72 3.47 -7.20 7.59
C LEU A 72 2.67 -8.30 6.90
N LYS A 73 3.24 -8.93 5.87
CA LYS A 73 2.63 -10.09 5.18
C LYS A 73 2.70 -11.37 6.04
N GLU A 74 3.79 -11.56 6.77
CA GLU A 74 4.03 -12.78 7.57
C GLU A 74 3.30 -12.75 8.93
N ASN A 75 3.05 -11.57 9.50
CA ASN A 75 2.38 -11.46 10.80
C ASN A 75 1.41 -10.27 10.88
N PRO A 76 0.23 -10.35 10.23
CA PRO A 76 -0.75 -9.27 10.25
C PRO A 76 -1.30 -8.97 11.65
N ARG A 77 -1.21 -9.91 12.60
CA ARG A 77 -1.74 -9.76 13.97
C ARG A 77 -0.87 -8.91 14.89
N ARG A 78 0.45 -8.83 14.67
CA ARG A 78 1.37 -8.10 15.58
C ARG A 78 1.31 -6.58 15.48
N PHE A 79 0.79 -6.05 14.38
CA PHE A 79 0.70 -4.61 14.16
C PHE A 79 -0.72 -4.07 14.37
N GLN A 80 -1.67 -4.93 14.72
CA GLN A 80 -2.98 -4.53 15.21
C GLN A 80 -2.79 -4.18 16.69
N GLY A 81 -2.43 -2.91 16.96
CA GLY A 81 -2.08 -2.43 18.29
C GLY A 81 -3.03 -2.96 19.35
N ASP A 82 -2.44 -3.39 20.46
CA ASP A 82 -3.10 -3.85 21.68
C ASP A 82 -4.16 -2.81 22.13
N LYS A 83 -5.38 -2.94 21.60
CA LYS A 83 -6.57 -2.21 22.06
C LYS A 83 -7.35 -2.98 23.15
N ASN A 84 -6.74 -4.02 23.69
CA ASN A 84 -7.28 -4.80 24.81
C ASN A 84 -6.30 -4.74 26.00
N LEU A 85 -6.18 -3.57 26.62
CA LEU A 85 -5.76 -3.49 28.02
C LEU A 85 -7.00 -3.07 28.80
N ASN A 86 -7.58 -4.05 29.50
CA ASN A 86 -8.56 -3.81 30.57
C ASN A 86 -7.90 -3.08 31.74
#